data_AF-A0A2A4T7Q4-F1
#
_entry.id   AF-A0A2A4T7Q4-F1
#
_cell.length_a   1.000
_cell.length_b   1.000
_cell.length_c   1.000
_cell.angle_alpha   90.00
_cell.angle_beta   90.00
_cell.angle_gamma   90.00
#
_symmetry.space_group_name_H-M   'P 1'
#
loop_
_entity.id
_entity.type
_entity.pdbx_description
1 polymer ?
#
loop_
_entity_poly.entity_id
_entity_poly.type
_entity_poly.pdbx_seq_one_letter_code
_entity_poly.pdbx_strand_id
1 'polypeptide(L)'
;MIFNGKKRAEEIVEQLKEQVQQMEIPPVLAIVLVGDDIVSKKYIQKKIALAAQIGIVVQQVIFPEDITEEKLKSEIDSLNTDDSVAGIIVQLPLPVTINTETILKQVLPRKDVDALGDNPKVLTPVVGAVKDILEENGIGLSDKKIVVVGKGKLVGLPTIAWLKSQNVEVTVIDKNTSDTSEQLLSADIIISGAGHAHFIKPNMITEGVVLLDAGTSEQGGELAGDADPTCAEKCDIFTPVPGGIGPMTVVLIFSNLLALSR
;
A
#
# COMPACT_ATOMS: atom_id res chain seq x y z
N MET A 1 2.80 -20.50 8.12
CA MET A 1 3.38 -19.50 9.07
C MET A 1 2.52 -18.25 9.07
N ILE A 2 2.18 -17.67 10.23
CA ILE A 2 1.52 -16.35 10.29
C ILE A 2 2.61 -15.27 10.26
N PHE A 3 2.60 -14.43 9.22
CA PHE A 3 3.57 -13.35 9.07
C PHE A 3 3.25 -12.18 9.99
N ASN A 4 4.23 -11.74 10.79
CA ASN A 4 4.07 -10.61 11.69
C ASN A 4 4.55 -9.31 11.05
N GLY A 5 3.67 -8.66 10.29
CA GLY A 5 3.99 -7.41 9.61
C GLY A 5 4.17 -6.20 10.53
N LYS A 6 3.64 -6.23 11.77
CA LYS A 6 3.96 -5.22 12.79
C LYS A 6 5.43 -5.28 13.17
N LYS A 7 5.92 -6.48 13.50
CA LYS A 7 7.33 -6.70 13.82
C LYS A 7 8.23 -6.30 12.64
N ARG A 8 7.87 -6.71 11.41
CA ARG A 8 8.63 -6.32 10.22
C ARG A 8 8.64 -4.80 10.02
N ALA A 9 7.51 -4.13 10.26
CA ALA A 9 7.46 -2.68 10.18
C ALA A 9 8.38 -2.01 11.22
N GLU A 10 8.43 -2.51 12.45
CA GLU A 10 9.37 -2.03 13.49
C GLU A 10 10.83 -2.18 13.05
N GLU A 11 11.20 -3.32 12.46
CA GLU A 11 12.55 -3.55 11.91
C GLU A 11 12.90 -2.52 10.82
N ILE A 12 11.96 -2.26 9.89
CA ILE A 12 12.15 -1.24 8.83
C ILE A 12 12.28 0.16 9.44
N VAL A 13 11.52 0.48 10.50
CA VAL A 13 11.63 1.79 11.18
C VAL A 13 13.02 2.02 11.74
N GLU A 14 13.63 1.04 12.39
CA GLU A 14 14.99 1.19 12.92
C GLU A 14 16.01 1.40 11.79
N GLN A 15 15.89 0.66 10.68
CA GLN A 15 16.73 0.88 9.50
C GLN A 15 16.57 2.30 8.92
N LEU A 16 15.34 2.82 8.88
CA LEU A 16 15.08 4.17 8.38
C LEU A 16 15.64 5.24 9.30
N LYS A 17 15.58 5.06 10.62
CA LYS A 17 16.23 5.98 11.58
C LYS A 17 17.72 6.07 11.35
N GLU A 18 18.39 4.93 11.17
CA GLU A 18 19.82 4.89 10.91
C GLU A 18 20.17 5.63 9.62
N GLN A 19 19.37 5.44 8.56
CA GLN A 19 19.56 6.17 7.30
C GLN A 19 19.34 7.68 7.46
N VAL A 20 18.29 8.10 8.15
CA VAL A 20 17.98 9.54 8.35
C VAL A 20 19.04 10.22 9.22
N GLN A 21 19.58 9.55 10.23
CA GLN A 21 20.65 10.08 11.07
C GLN A 21 21.95 10.37 10.30
N GLN A 22 22.16 9.69 9.17
CA GLN A 22 23.32 9.91 8.30
C GLN A 22 23.13 11.07 7.31
N MET A 23 21.92 11.64 7.22
CA MET A 23 21.61 12.75 6.33
C MET A 23 21.90 14.09 7.01
N GLU A 24 22.57 15.01 6.32
CA GLU A 24 22.76 16.38 6.81
C GLU A 24 21.43 17.14 6.94
N ILE A 25 20.53 16.90 5.98
CA ILE A 25 19.20 17.51 5.91
C ILE A 25 18.18 16.39 5.65
N PRO A 26 17.39 15.99 6.66
CA PRO A 26 16.31 15.02 6.48
C PRO A 26 15.25 15.54 5.48
N PRO A 27 14.67 14.67 4.64
CA PRO A 27 13.65 15.07 3.68
C PRO A 27 12.35 15.47 4.37
N VAL A 28 11.60 16.39 3.75
CA VAL A 28 10.26 16.79 4.20
C VAL A 28 9.20 16.06 3.38
N LEU A 29 8.22 15.50 4.08
CA LEU A 29 7.02 14.90 3.49
C LEU A 29 5.83 15.85 3.62
N ALA A 30 5.24 16.27 2.50
CA ALA A 30 3.98 16.98 2.48
C ALA A 30 2.81 15.99 2.45
N ILE A 31 1.81 16.20 3.31
CA ILE A 31 0.55 15.44 3.31
C ILE A 31 -0.59 16.42 3.05
N VAL A 32 -1.25 16.26 1.90
CA VAL A 32 -2.42 17.03 1.48
C VAL A 32 -3.68 16.30 1.93
N LEU A 33 -4.49 16.96 2.76
CA LEU A 33 -5.78 16.48 3.26
C LEU A 33 -6.89 17.42 2.80
N VAL A 34 -7.99 16.86 2.28
CA VAL A 34 -9.19 17.60 1.92
C VAL A 34 -10.37 17.09 2.73
N GLY A 35 -11.04 17.99 3.45
CA GLY A 35 -12.18 17.66 4.31
C GLY A 35 -11.79 17.23 5.73
N ASP A 36 -12.75 16.65 6.46
CA ASP A 36 -12.64 16.40 7.90
C ASP A 36 -12.78 14.93 8.31
N ASP A 37 -12.67 13.99 7.36
CA ASP A 37 -12.89 12.57 7.61
C ASP A 37 -12.03 12.03 8.78
N ILE A 38 -12.71 11.51 9.80
CA ILE A 38 -12.11 11.05 11.06
C ILE A 38 -11.16 9.88 10.79
N VAL A 39 -11.49 9.01 9.84
CA VAL A 39 -10.66 7.84 9.49
C VAL A 39 -9.35 8.31 8.87
N SER A 40 -9.42 9.19 7.87
CA SER A 40 -8.27 9.82 7.22
C SER A 40 -7.38 10.55 8.22
N LYS A 41 -7.96 11.33 9.15
CA LYS A 41 -7.20 12.00 10.21
C LYS A 41 -6.45 11.02 11.10
N LYS A 42 -7.07 9.90 11.50
CA LYS A 42 -6.38 8.86 12.29
C LYS A 42 -5.19 8.26 11.54
N TYR A 43 -5.33 8.01 10.24
CA TYR A 43 -4.23 7.53 9.40
C TYR A 43 -3.10 8.56 9.27
N ILE A 44 -3.43 9.83 9.07
CA ILE A 44 -2.44 10.91 9.01
C ILE A 44 -1.69 11.03 10.34
N GLN A 45 -2.39 10.99 11.48
CA GLN A 45 -1.75 11.03 12.79
C GLN A 45 -0.76 9.88 13.00
N LYS A 46 -1.08 8.68 12.52
CA LYS A 46 -0.12 7.55 12.52
C LYS A 46 1.09 7.83 11.64
N LYS A 47 0.91 8.38 10.44
CA LYS A 47 2.02 8.78 9.56
C LYS A 47 2.91 9.84 10.22
N ILE A 48 2.33 10.85 10.85
CA ILE A 48 3.07 11.91 11.56
C ILE A 48 3.85 11.35 12.75
N ALA A 49 3.21 10.52 13.57
CA ALA A 49 3.88 9.88 14.71
C ALA A 49 5.07 9.02 14.25
N LEU A 50 4.89 8.26 13.16
CA LEU A 50 5.95 7.45 12.58
C LEU A 50 7.08 8.30 12.00
N ALA A 51 6.75 9.38 11.28
CA ALA A 51 7.74 10.31 10.76
C ALA A 51 8.59 10.92 11.88
N ALA A 52 7.95 11.36 12.96
CA ALA A 52 8.63 11.90 14.13
C ALA A 52 9.55 10.85 14.80
N GLN A 53 9.11 9.59 14.86
CA GLN A 53 9.95 8.49 15.34
C GLN A 53 11.18 8.24 14.45
N ILE A 54 11.05 8.41 13.13
CA ILE A 54 12.14 8.24 12.17
C ILE A 54 13.08 9.45 12.10
N GLY A 55 12.60 10.64 12.49
CA GLY A 55 13.33 11.92 12.37
C GLY A 55 12.99 12.69 11.09
N ILE A 56 11.83 12.42 10.48
CA ILE A 56 11.33 13.05 9.26
C ILE A 56 10.31 14.12 9.61
N VAL A 57 10.41 15.28 8.96
CA VAL A 57 9.46 16.38 9.11
C VAL A 57 8.26 16.17 8.19
N VAL A 58 7.05 16.33 8.74
CA VAL A 58 5.80 16.29 7.97
C VAL A 58 5.17 17.67 7.92
N GLN A 59 4.98 18.17 6.70
CA GLN A 59 4.18 19.36 6.43
C GLN A 59 2.74 18.93 6.14
N GLN A 60 1.80 19.36 6.97
CA GLN A 60 0.38 19.13 6.72
C GLN A 60 -0.20 20.30 5.93
N VAL A 61 -0.90 19.99 4.84
CA VAL A 61 -1.62 20.95 4.02
C VAL A 61 -3.09 20.55 4.02
N ILE A 62 -3.92 21.29 4.76
CA ILE A 62 -5.31 20.92 5.04
C ILE A 62 -6.24 21.91 4.36
N PHE A 63 -7.19 21.38 3.60
CA PHE A 63 -8.21 22.15 2.90
C PHE A 63 -9.62 21.74 3.34
N PRO A 64 -10.60 22.67 3.28
CA PRO A 64 -12.00 22.32 3.47
C PRO A 64 -12.50 21.43 2.33
N GLU A 65 -13.60 20.71 2.58
CA GLU A 65 -14.21 19.79 1.61
C GLU A 65 -14.72 20.48 0.33
N ASP A 66 -14.99 21.79 0.41
CA ASP A 66 -15.49 22.62 -0.69
C ASP A 66 -14.38 23.25 -1.57
N ILE A 67 -13.11 22.87 -1.37
CA ILE A 67 -12.02 23.29 -2.26
C ILE A 67 -12.30 22.86 -3.70
N THR A 68 -11.98 23.74 -4.66
CA THR A 68 -12.08 23.41 -6.09
C THR A 68 -10.90 22.57 -6.56
N GLU A 69 -11.13 21.71 -7.56
CA GLU A 69 -10.06 20.92 -8.19
C GLU A 69 -8.90 21.82 -8.68
N GLU A 70 -9.20 22.97 -9.29
CA GLU A 70 -8.17 23.91 -9.76
C GLU A 70 -7.28 24.45 -8.63
N LYS A 71 -7.88 24.79 -7.47
CA LYS A 71 -7.11 25.25 -6.31
C LYS A 71 -6.24 24.14 -5.75
N LEU A 72 -6.77 22.92 -5.67
CA LEU A 72 -6.00 21.77 -5.19
C LEU A 72 -4.83 21.44 -6.12
N LYS A 73 -5.03 21.51 -7.44
CA LYS A 73 -3.94 21.36 -8.42
C LYS A 73 -2.87 22.43 -8.24
N SER A 74 -3.27 23.69 -8.08
CA SER A 74 -2.33 24.80 -7.86
C SER A 74 -1.49 24.60 -6.59
N GLU A 75 -2.07 24.02 -5.53
CA GLU A 75 -1.31 23.69 -4.33
C GLU A 75 -0.29 22.58 -4.59
N ILE A 76 -0.71 21.51 -5.27
CA ILE A 76 0.20 20.40 -5.61
C ILE A 76 1.34 20.91 -6.50
N ASP A 77 1.07 21.83 -7.42
CA ASP A 77 2.11 22.49 -8.22
C ASP A 77 3.08 23.30 -7.37
N SER A 78 2.58 24.05 -6.38
CA SER A 78 3.42 24.74 -5.40
C SER A 78 4.35 23.75 -4.68
N LEU A 79 3.80 22.66 -4.13
CA LEU A 79 4.57 21.61 -3.45
C LEU A 79 5.56 20.91 -4.39
N ASN A 80 5.21 20.71 -5.66
CA ASN A 80 6.11 20.15 -6.67
C ASN A 80 7.33 21.04 -6.95
N THR A 81 7.14 22.36 -6.93
CA THR A 81 8.19 23.36 -7.15
C THR A 81 8.99 23.73 -5.91
N ASP A 82 8.49 23.41 -4.71
CA ASP A 82 9.19 23.65 -3.45
C ASP A 82 10.33 22.63 -3.25
N ASP A 83 11.57 23.08 -3.38
CA ASP A 83 12.76 22.23 -3.20
C ASP A 83 12.96 21.74 -1.75
N SER A 84 12.27 22.33 -0.76
CA SER A 84 12.27 21.81 0.61
C SER A 84 11.40 20.57 0.78
N VAL A 85 10.40 20.37 -0.11
CA VAL A 85 9.48 19.22 -0.09
C VAL A 85 10.05 18.10 -0.95
N ALA A 86 10.37 16.96 -0.34
CA ALA A 86 10.94 15.81 -1.04
C ALA A 86 9.88 14.80 -1.48
N GLY A 87 8.75 14.71 -0.77
CA GLY A 87 7.66 13.81 -1.10
C GLY A 87 6.30 14.41 -0.83
N ILE A 88 5.28 13.95 -1.56
CA ILE A 88 3.90 14.42 -1.49
C ILE A 88 2.98 13.20 -1.37
N ILE A 89 2.05 13.27 -0.44
CA ILE A 89 0.91 12.37 -0.30
C ILE A 89 -0.36 13.17 -0.50
N VAL A 90 -1.24 12.67 -1.36
CA VAL A 90 -2.63 13.13 -1.42
C VAL A 90 -3.48 12.11 -0.66
N GLN A 91 -3.97 12.50 0.51
CA GLN A 91 -4.76 11.60 1.34
C GLN A 91 -6.13 11.33 0.70
N LEU A 92 -6.43 10.04 0.51
CA LEU A 92 -7.70 9.57 0.00
C LEU A 92 -8.65 9.15 1.14
N PRO A 93 -9.98 9.17 0.90
CA PRO A 93 -10.64 9.60 -0.33
C PRO A 93 -10.68 11.13 -0.46
N LEU A 94 -10.64 11.62 -1.71
CA LEU A 94 -10.97 13.01 -2.01
C LEU A 94 -12.50 13.19 -2.13
N PRO A 95 -13.03 14.41 -1.96
CA PRO A 95 -14.43 14.70 -2.22
C PRO A 95 -14.84 14.26 -3.63
N VAL A 96 -16.09 13.79 -3.76
CA VAL A 96 -16.64 13.29 -5.04
C VAL A 96 -16.68 14.34 -6.16
N THR A 97 -16.58 15.61 -5.79
CA THR A 97 -16.50 16.77 -6.70
C THR A 97 -15.14 16.92 -7.37
N ILE A 98 -14.11 16.21 -6.89
CA ILE A 98 -12.74 16.29 -7.37
C ILE A 98 -12.36 15.00 -8.09
N ASN A 99 -11.80 15.11 -9.30
CA ASN A 99 -11.27 13.97 -10.00
C ASN A 99 -9.97 13.48 -9.36
N THR A 100 -10.07 12.38 -8.62
CA THR A 100 -8.93 11.78 -7.92
C THR A 100 -7.78 11.38 -8.86
N GLU A 101 -8.09 10.92 -10.08
CA GLU A 101 -7.05 10.55 -11.03
C GLU A 101 -6.28 11.77 -11.54
N THR A 102 -6.98 12.85 -11.87
CA THR A 102 -6.36 14.12 -12.25
C THR A 102 -5.42 14.63 -11.17
N ILE A 103 -5.87 14.62 -9.92
CA ILE A 103 -5.08 15.10 -8.78
C ILE A 103 -3.83 14.25 -8.54
N LEU A 104 -3.96 12.91 -8.55
CA LEU A 104 -2.82 12.03 -8.32
C LEU A 104 -1.76 12.16 -9.43
N LYS A 105 -2.18 12.37 -10.69
CA LYS A 105 -1.27 12.63 -11.82
C LYS A 105 -0.55 13.97 -11.74
N GLN A 106 -1.06 14.91 -10.93
CA GLN A 106 -0.41 16.20 -10.72
C GLN A 106 0.85 16.06 -9.87
N VAL A 107 0.96 15.03 -9.01
CA VAL A 107 2.16 14.80 -8.19
C VAL A 107 3.31 14.37 -9.09
N LEU A 108 4.46 15.06 -9.02
CA LEU A 108 5.61 14.69 -9.84
C LEU A 108 6.12 13.29 -9.47
N PRO A 109 6.52 12.44 -10.44
CA PRO A 109 6.98 11.08 -10.16
C PRO A 109 8.18 10.99 -9.19
N ARG A 110 9.00 12.05 -9.12
CA ARG A 110 10.13 12.16 -8.19
C ARG A 110 9.73 12.52 -6.75
N LYS A 111 8.48 12.95 -6.53
CA LYS A 111 7.91 13.27 -5.22
C LYS A 111 6.73 12.37 -4.85
N ASP A 112 6.28 11.49 -5.74
CA ASP A 112 5.16 10.57 -5.51
C ASP A 112 5.59 9.37 -4.67
N VAL A 113 5.54 9.51 -3.35
CA VAL A 113 5.94 8.45 -2.40
C VAL A 113 4.91 7.33 -2.29
N ASP A 114 3.66 7.58 -2.69
CA ASP A 114 2.58 6.57 -2.72
C ASP A 114 2.54 5.83 -4.07
N ALA A 115 3.22 6.35 -5.11
CA ALA A 115 3.29 5.79 -6.45
C ALA A 115 1.91 5.59 -7.10
N LEU A 116 0.99 6.53 -6.86
CA LEU A 116 -0.40 6.48 -7.35
C LEU A 116 -0.66 7.35 -8.58
N GLY A 117 0.31 8.18 -8.97
CA GLY A 117 0.33 8.96 -10.21
C GLY A 117 0.84 8.16 -11.41
N ASP A 118 1.22 8.88 -12.47
CA ASP A 118 1.74 8.28 -13.70
C ASP A 118 3.26 8.06 -13.63
N ASN A 119 3.74 6.98 -14.27
CA ASN A 119 5.17 6.65 -14.37
C ASN A 119 5.91 6.62 -13.02
N PRO A 120 5.41 5.86 -12.02
CA PRO A 120 5.98 5.84 -10.69
C PRO A 120 7.46 5.42 -10.72
N LYS A 121 8.28 6.06 -9.87
CA LYS A 121 9.72 5.78 -9.74
C LYS A 121 10.05 4.76 -8.64
N VAL A 122 9.07 4.46 -7.80
CA VAL A 122 9.13 3.51 -6.70
C VAL A 122 7.91 2.59 -6.77
N LEU A 123 7.94 1.49 -6.02
CA LEU A 123 6.76 0.62 -5.88
C LEU A 123 5.72 1.29 -4.99
N THR A 124 4.44 1.01 -5.22
CA THR A 124 3.42 1.39 -4.23
C THR A 124 3.74 0.72 -2.89
N PRO A 125 3.42 1.32 -1.74
CA PRO A 125 3.74 0.73 -0.45
C PRO A 125 3.18 -0.68 -0.24
N VAL A 126 2.02 -1.00 -0.85
CA VAL A 126 1.43 -2.35 -0.82
C VAL A 126 2.28 -3.35 -1.60
N VAL A 127 2.70 -3.00 -2.82
CA VAL A 127 3.56 -3.87 -3.63
C VAL A 127 4.94 -4.01 -3.00
N GLY A 128 5.47 -2.93 -2.41
CA GLY A 128 6.69 -2.97 -1.61
C GLY A 128 6.58 -3.95 -0.45
N ALA A 129 5.44 -3.98 0.26
CA ALA A 129 5.21 -4.92 1.36
C ALA A 129 5.13 -6.36 0.86
N VAL A 130 4.40 -6.62 -0.23
CA VAL A 130 4.35 -7.94 -0.87
C VAL A 130 5.75 -8.41 -1.26
N LYS A 131 6.52 -7.56 -1.92
CA LYS A 131 7.90 -7.85 -2.32
C LYS A 131 8.79 -8.15 -1.12
N ASP A 132 8.76 -7.32 -0.08
CA ASP A 132 9.55 -7.51 1.15
C ASP A 132 9.21 -8.84 1.84
N ILE A 133 7.92 -9.18 1.97
CA ILE A 133 7.49 -10.45 2.58
C ILE A 133 8.02 -11.64 1.78
N LEU A 134 7.94 -11.60 0.46
CA LEU A 134 8.42 -12.69 -0.39
C LEU A 134 9.95 -12.83 -0.31
N GLU A 135 10.68 -11.72 -0.39
CA GLU A 135 12.15 -11.70 -0.34
C GLU A 135 12.69 -12.15 1.02
N GLU A 136 12.11 -11.67 2.13
CA GLU A 136 12.49 -12.06 3.49
C GLU A 136 12.33 -13.57 3.73
N ASN A 137 11.37 -14.19 3.03
CA ASN A 137 11.09 -15.62 3.15
C ASN A 137 11.70 -16.47 2.02
N GLY A 138 12.56 -15.88 1.18
CA GLY A 138 13.22 -16.58 0.08
C GLY A 138 12.27 -17.14 -0.98
N ILE A 139 11.07 -16.56 -1.13
CA ILE A 139 10.07 -16.99 -2.11
C ILE A 139 10.31 -16.28 -3.43
N GLY A 140 10.81 -17.02 -4.41
CA GLY A 140 10.89 -16.57 -5.79
C GLY A 140 9.53 -16.56 -6.50
N LEU A 141 9.38 -15.69 -7.50
CA LEU A 141 8.18 -15.61 -8.33
C LEU A 141 8.22 -16.53 -9.55
N SER A 142 9.42 -16.94 -9.99
CA SER A 142 9.61 -17.78 -11.17
C SER A 142 8.93 -19.15 -10.99
N ASP A 143 8.28 -19.62 -12.06
CA ASP A 143 7.56 -20.90 -12.10
C ASP A 143 6.38 -21.04 -11.12
N LYS A 144 5.97 -19.95 -10.46
CA LYS A 144 4.83 -19.92 -9.55
C LYS A 144 3.56 -19.47 -10.26
N LYS A 145 2.44 -20.13 -9.95
CA LYS A 145 1.10 -19.70 -10.32
C LYS A 145 0.64 -18.62 -9.35
N ILE A 146 0.56 -17.38 -9.83
CA ILE A 146 0.20 -16.23 -9.01
C ILE A 146 -1.20 -15.78 -9.34
N VAL A 147 -2.04 -15.68 -8.32
CA VAL A 147 -3.41 -15.16 -8.42
C VAL A 147 -3.51 -13.83 -7.68
N VAL A 148 -4.00 -12.80 -8.36
CA VAL A 148 -4.36 -11.52 -7.75
C VAL A 148 -5.88 -11.41 -7.66
N VAL A 149 -6.40 -11.22 -6.45
CA VAL A 149 -7.83 -11.09 -6.17
C VAL A 149 -8.18 -9.62 -6.00
N GLY A 150 -8.93 -9.07 -6.95
CA GLY A 150 -9.29 -7.67 -7.03
C GLY A 150 -8.41 -6.88 -8.00
N LYS A 151 -9.01 -5.84 -8.59
CA LYS A 151 -8.36 -4.90 -9.52
C LYS A 151 -8.47 -3.44 -9.07
N GLY A 152 -8.47 -3.24 -7.75
CA GLY A 152 -8.49 -1.91 -7.16
C GLY A 152 -7.21 -1.13 -7.42
N LYS A 153 -7.29 0.21 -7.40
CA LYS A 153 -6.15 1.11 -7.65
C LYS A 153 -5.03 0.99 -6.62
N LEU A 154 -5.39 0.69 -5.37
CA LEU A 154 -4.44 0.68 -4.25
C LEU A 154 -3.66 -0.64 -4.12
N VAL A 155 -4.24 -1.75 -4.57
CA VAL A 155 -3.67 -3.10 -4.39
C VAL A 155 -3.59 -3.84 -5.71
N GLY A 156 -4.73 -4.20 -6.30
CA GLY A 156 -4.77 -5.12 -7.44
C GLY A 156 -4.00 -4.64 -8.67
N LEU A 157 -4.34 -3.47 -9.21
CA LEU A 157 -3.69 -2.93 -10.41
C LEU A 157 -2.17 -2.74 -10.26
N PRO A 158 -1.64 -2.12 -9.19
CA PRO A 158 -0.20 -1.99 -9.02
C PRO A 158 0.50 -3.35 -8.82
N THR A 159 -0.11 -4.30 -8.11
CA THR A 159 0.44 -5.66 -7.98
C THR A 159 0.52 -6.36 -9.34
N ILE A 160 -0.53 -6.29 -10.16
CA ILE A 160 -0.54 -6.87 -11.51
C ILE A 160 0.55 -6.24 -12.38
N ALA A 161 0.69 -4.92 -12.35
CA ALA A 161 1.71 -4.21 -13.14
C ALA A 161 3.13 -4.61 -12.72
N TRP A 162 3.37 -4.74 -11.41
CA TRP A 162 4.65 -5.20 -10.88
C TRP A 162 4.95 -6.64 -11.26
N LEU A 163 4.03 -7.59 -11.07
CA LEU A 163 4.23 -8.99 -11.44
C LEU A 163 4.55 -9.16 -12.93
N LYS A 164 3.87 -8.41 -13.80
CA LYS A 164 4.17 -8.36 -15.23
C LYS A 164 5.56 -7.82 -15.52
N SER A 165 6.03 -6.80 -14.78
CA SER A 165 7.39 -6.28 -14.94
C SER A 165 8.48 -7.27 -14.49
N GLN A 166 8.11 -8.26 -13.66
CA GLN A 166 8.97 -9.39 -13.30
C GLN A 166 8.93 -10.54 -14.32
N ASN A 167 8.24 -10.39 -15.46
CA ASN A 167 8.03 -11.42 -16.47
C ASN A 167 7.31 -12.68 -15.95
N VAL A 168 6.36 -12.50 -15.03
CA VAL A 168 5.56 -13.60 -14.47
C VAL A 168 4.12 -13.49 -14.97
N GLU A 169 3.53 -14.62 -15.36
CA GLU A 169 2.12 -14.70 -15.70
C GLU A 169 1.26 -14.57 -14.43
N VAL A 170 0.19 -13.79 -14.52
CA VAL A 170 -0.71 -13.51 -13.40
C VAL A 170 -2.15 -13.76 -13.79
N THR A 171 -2.83 -14.58 -12.99
CA THR A 171 -4.28 -14.77 -13.06
C THR A 171 -4.96 -13.71 -12.22
N VAL A 172 -5.98 -13.04 -12.78
CA VAL A 172 -6.70 -11.97 -12.08
C VAL A 172 -8.14 -12.38 -11.84
N ILE A 173 -8.55 -12.34 -10.59
CA ILE A 173 -9.93 -12.59 -10.16
C ILE A 173 -10.61 -11.25 -9.88
N ASP A 174 -11.76 -11.02 -10.48
CA ASP A 174 -12.63 -9.90 -10.14
C ASP A 174 -14.09 -10.35 -10.00
N LYS A 175 -14.99 -9.40 -9.73
CA LYS A 175 -16.41 -9.66 -9.50
C LYS A 175 -17.14 -10.37 -10.66
N ASN A 176 -16.56 -10.39 -11.85
CA ASN A 176 -17.13 -11.03 -13.04
C ASN A 176 -16.54 -12.43 -13.31
N THR A 177 -15.57 -12.88 -12.51
CA THR A 177 -14.93 -14.19 -12.67
C THR A 177 -15.83 -15.30 -12.10
N SER A 178 -16.30 -16.23 -12.95
CA SER A 178 -17.16 -17.36 -12.54
C SER A 178 -16.40 -18.44 -11.77
N ASP A 179 -15.18 -18.78 -12.19
CA ASP A 179 -14.46 -19.97 -11.74
C ASP A 179 -13.41 -19.66 -10.65
N THR A 180 -13.78 -18.77 -9.73
CA THR A 180 -12.88 -18.22 -8.71
C THR A 180 -12.21 -19.32 -7.85
N SER A 181 -12.99 -20.29 -7.37
CA SER A 181 -12.45 -21.37 -6.52
C SER A 181 -11.44 -22.26 -7.22
N GLU A 182 -11.65 -22.57 -8.51
CA GLU A 182 -10.72 -23.39 -9.28
C GLU A 182 -9.38 -22.67 -9.48
N GLN A 183 -9.43 -21.37 -9.79
CA GLN A 183 -8.23 -20.55 -9.97
C GLN A 183 -7.43 -20.43 -8.66
N LEU A 184 -8.11 -20.20 -7.52
CA LEU A 184 -7.45 -20.13 -6.22
C LEU A 184 -6.85 -21.48 -5.78
N LEU A 185 -7.51 -22.60 -6.07
CA LEU A 185 -6.98 -23.94 -5.79
C LEU A 185 -5.72 -24.27 -6.61
N SER A 186 -5.48 -23.56 -7.71
CA SER A 186 -4.30 -23.75 -8.53
C SER A 186 -3.12 -22.85 -8.13
N ALA A 187 -3.33 -21.91 -7.22
CA ALA A 187 -2.35 -20.88 -6.90
C ALA A 187 -1.24 -21.38 -5.97
N ASP A 188 0.00 -21.00 -6.26
CA ASP A 188 1.10 -21.07 -5.30
C ASP A 188 1.16 -19.81 -4.43
N ILE A 189 0.81 -18.66 -5.01
CA ILE A 189 0.80 -17.35 -4.35
C ILE A 189 -0.53 -16.65 -4.66
N ILE A 190 -1.20 -16.20 -3.60
CA ILE A 190 -2.43 -15.41 -3.66
C ILE A 190 -2.14 -14.04 -3.06
N ILE A 191 -2.44 -12.97 -3.78
CA ILE A 191 -2.37 -11.59 -3.29
C ILE A 191 -3.78 -10.99 -3.38
N SER A 192 -4.39 -10.61 -2.25
CA SER A 192 -5.78 -10.11 -2.22
C SER A 192 -5.87 -8.63 -1.88
N GLY A 193 -6.80 -7.96 -2.56
CA GLY A 193 -7.17 -6.56 -2.37
C GLY A 193 -8.55 -6.26 -2.97
N ALA A 194 -9.51 -7.14 -2.72
CA ALA A 194 -10.90 -7.06 -3.14
C ALA A 194 -11.76 -6.20 -2.19
N GLY A 195 -11.40 -6.10 -0.91
CA GLY A 195 -12.16 -5.35 0.09
C GLY A 195 -13.48 -6.02 0.48
N HIS A 196 -13.52 -7.36 0.50
CA HIS A 196 -14.69 -8.16 0.83
C HIS A 196 -14.34 -9.18 1.91
N ALA A 197 -14.77 -8.89 3.15
CA ALA A 197 -14.46 -9.68 4.34
C ALA A 197 -14.63 -11.20 4.12
N HIS A 198 -13.55 -11.95 4.34
CA HIS A 198 -13.52 -13.41 4.34
C HIS A 198 -14.09 -14.06 3.07
N PHE A 199 -13.95 -13.40 1.92
CA PHE A 199 -14.25 -13.95 0.60
C PHE A 199 -13.45 -15.23 0.31
N ILE A 200 -12.14 -15.23 0.60
CA ILE A 200 -11.27 -16.40 0.40
C ILE A 200 -11.44 -17.34 1.59
N LYS A 201 -11.97 -18.55 1.32
CA LYS A 201 -12.22 -19.59 2.32
C LYS A 201 -11.17 -20.69 2.30
N PRO A 202 -10.97 -21.46 3.40
CA PRO A 202 -9.99 -22.54 3.43
C PRO A 202 -10.20 -23.60 2.36
N ASN A 203 -11.45 -23.90 1.98
CA ASN A 203 -11.76 -24.88 0.93
C ASN A 203 -11.49 -24.37 -0.50
N MET A 204 -11.12 -23.09 -0.67
CA MET A 204 -10.78 -22.48 -1.95
C MET A 204 -9.26 -22.45 -2.19
N ILE A 205 -8.45 -22.92 -1.23
CA ILE A 205 -6.99 -22.90 -1.31
C ILE A 205 -6.37 -24.27 -1.01
N THR A 206 -5.17 -24.48 -1.54
CA THR A 206 -4.35 -25.68 -1.35
C THR A 206 -3.40 -25.56 -0.16
N GLU A 207 -2.93 -26.71 0.32
CA GLU A 207 -1.88 -26.79 1.33
C GLU A 207 -0.57 -26.21 0.77
N GLY A 208 0.16 -25.45 1.59
CA GLY A 208 1.43 -24.84 1.22
C GLY A 208 1.31 -23.53 0.42
N VAL A 209 0.10 -22.98 0.26
CA VAL A 209 -0.08 -21.70 -0.46
C VAL A 209 0.51 -20.53 0.33
N VAL A 210 1.03 -19.53 -0.38
CA VAL A 210 1.39 -18.22 0.19
C VAL A 210 0.21 -17.27 -0.02
N LEU A 211 -0.40 -16.80 1.07
CA LEU A 211 -1.55 -15.91 1.02
C LEU A 211 -1.20 -14.56 1.67
N LEU A 212 -1.15 -13.53 0.82
CA LEU A 212 -0.82 -12.14 1.13
C LEU A 212 -2.06 -11.26 1.02
N ASP A 213 -2.74 -11.07 2.15
CA ASP A 213 -3.97 -10.30 2.28
C ASP A 213 -3.72 -8.82 2.58
N ALA A 214 -3.91 -7.99 1.55
CA ALA A 214 -3.93 -6.53 1.63
C ALA A 214 -5.36 -5.96 1.57
N GLY A 215 -6.38 -6.82 1.58
CA GLY A 215 -7.77 -6.44 1.67
C GLY A 215 -8.07 -5.81 3.03
N THR A 216 -8.81 -4.72 3.01
CA THR A 216 -9.31 -4.09 4.24
C THR A 216 -10.78 -3.77 4.06
N SER A 217 -11.61 -4.36 4.90
CA SER A 217 -13.04 -4.10 5.03
C SER A 217 -13.43 -4.03 6.50
N GLU A 218 -14.63 -3.57 6.81
CA GLU A 218 -15.17 -3.61 8.17
C GLU A 218 -16.22 -4.72 8.29
N GLN A 219 -16.07 -5.57 9.33
CA GLN A 219 -17.06 -6.57 9.69
C GLN A 219 -17.30 -6.53 11.20
N GLY A 220 -18.55 -6.28 11.62
CA GLY A 220 -18.90 -6.23 13.05
C GLY A 220 -18.25 -5.07 13.82
N GLY A 221 -17.75 -4.03 13.14
CA GLY A 221 -17.01 -2.92 13.74
C GLY A 221 -15.50 -3.17 13.87
N GLU A 222 -15.01 -4.32 13.38
CA GLU A 222 -13.59 -4.66 13.37
C GLU A 222 -13.05 -4.72 11.94
N LEU A 223 -11.74 -4.52 11.80
CA LEU A 223 -11.07 -4.63 10.51
C LEU A 223 -10.95 -6.11 10.12
N ALA A 224 -11.45 -6.45 8.93
CA ALA A 224 -11.39 -7.79 8.37
C ALA A 224 -10.70 -7.78 6.99
N GLY A 225 -9.91 -8.83 6.76
CA GLY A 225 -9.24 -9.07 5.47
C GLY A 225 -10.15 -9.80 4.49
N ASP A 226 -9.68 -9.93 3.24
CA ASP A 226 -10.38 -10.72 2.23
C ASP A 226 -10.33 -12.22 2.52
N ALA A 227 -9.33 -12.69 3.27
CA ALA A 227 -9.17 -14.08 3.62
C ALA A 227 -9.70 -14.39 5.02
N ASP A 228 -10.44 -15.49 5.12
CA ASP A 228 -10.84 -16.05 6.40
C ASP A 228 -9.59 -16.41 7.23
N PRO A 229 -9.49 -16.01 8.51
CA PRO A 229 -8.31 -16.30 9.34
C PRO A 229 -7.97 -17.79 9.43
N THR A 230 -8.96 -18.68 9.27
CA THR A 230 -8.75 -20.14 9.25
C THR A 230 -7.96 -20.62 8.04
N CYS A 231 -7.82 -19.82 6.98
CA CYS A 231 -6.92 -20.10 5.87
C CYS A 231 -5.46 -20.26 6.32
N ALA A 232 -5.07 -19.63 7.43
CA ALA A 232 -3.72 -19.72 7.98
C ALA A 232 -3.27 -21.16 8.27
N GLU A 233 -4.20 -22.08 8.53
CA GLU A 233 -3.91 -23.49 8.80
C GLU A 233 -3.34 -24.24 7.59
N LYS A 234 -3.61 -23.75 6.37
CA LYS A 234 -3.14 -24.35 5.11
C LYS A 234 -1.94 -23.64 4.49
N CYS A 235 -1.61 -22.45 5.01
CA CYS A 235 -0.67 -21.55 4.34
C CYS A 235 0.76 -21.73 4.85
N ASP A 236 1.70 -21.85 3.92
CA ASP A 236 3.13 -21.71 4.24
C ASP A 236 3.41 -20.29 4.77
N ILE A 237 2.76 -19.28 4.18
CA ILE A 237 2.74 -17.90 4.70
C ILE A 237 1.33 -17.33 4.62
N PHE A 238 0.85 -16.77 5.71
CA PHE A 238 -0.42 -16.05 5.79
C PHE A 238 -0.19 -14.69 6.44
N THR A 239 -0.61 -13.60 5.79
CA THR A 239 -0.60 -12.27 6.42
C THR A 239 -1.95 -12.00 7.10
N PRO A 240 -1.99 -11.80 8.42
CA PRO A 240 -3.24 -11.55 9.12
C PRO A 240 -3.75 -10.12 8.88
N VAL A 241 -5.06 -9.94 8.97
CA VAL A 241 -5.68 -8.61 9.00
C VAL A 241 -6.47 -8.48 10.30
N PRO A 242 -6.15 -7.50 11.17
CA PRO A 242 -5.03 -6.55 11.10
C PRO A 242 -3.66 -7.19 11.43
N GLY A 243 -2.58 -6.53 11.02
CA GLY A 243 -1.22 -6.83 11.52
C GLY A 243 -0.24 -7.43 10.50
N GLY A 244 -0.71 -7.75 9.31
CA GLY A 244 0.09 -8.21 8.16
C GLY A 244 0.55 -7.03 7.30
N ILE A 245 -0.02 -6.86 6.12
CA ILE A 245 0.45 -5.87 5.13
C ILE A 245 0.26 -4.42 5.60
N GLY A 246 -0.87 -4.10 6.25
CA GLY A 246 -1.23 -2.73 6.62
C GLY A 246 -0.16 -1.95 7.43
N PRO A 247 0.42 -2.49 8.51
CA PRO A 247 1.54 -1.84 9.21
C PRO A 247 2.75 -1.55 8.33
N MET A 248 3.08 -2.47 7.40
CA MET A 248 4.22 -2.31 6.51
C MET A 248 4.01 -1.21 5.47
N THR A 249 2.78 -1.05 4.96
CA THR A 249 2.50 0.01 3.97
C THR A 249 2.75 1.40 4.54
N VAL A 250 2.49 1.62 5.83
CA VAL A 250 2.72 2.92 6.47
C VAL A 250 4.22 3.24 6.55
N VAL A 251 5.07 2.28 6.89
CA VAL A 251 6.52 2.52 7.00
C VAL A 251 7.18 2.61 5.62
N LEU A 252 6.71 1.85 4.63
CA LEU A 252 7.31 1.83 3.29
C LEU A 252 7.11 3.14 2.51
N ILE A 253 6.15 3.98 2.89
CA ILE A 253 6.05 5.38 2.44
C ILE A 253 7.36 6.13 2.73
N PHE A 254 7.94 5.93 3.91
CA PHE A 254 9.17 6.60 4.31
C PHE A 254 10.39 5.99 3.62
N SER A 255 10.39 4.67 3.37
CA SER A 255 11.40 4.04 2.49
C SER A 255 11.37 4.65 1.08
N ASN A 256 10.17 4.85 0.53
CA ASN A 256 10.00 5.51 -0.76
C ASN A 256 10.47 6.97 -0.73
N LEU A 257 10.15 7.72 0.33
CA LEU A 257 10.65 9.09 0.52
C LEU A 257 12.18 9.15 0.47
N LEU A 258 12.86 8.29 1.24
CA LEU A 258 14.33 8.25 1.25
C LEU A 258 14.88 7.83 -0.11
N ALA A 259 14.26 6.86 -0.79
CA ALA A 259 14.69 6.41 -2.12
C ALA A 259 14.57 7.51 -3.19
N LEU A 260 13.52 8.33 -3.12
CA LEU A 260 13.28 9.45 -4.03
C LEU A 260 14.13 10.70 -3.70
N SER A 261 14.70 10.77 -2.50
CA SER A 261 15.52 11.89 -2.03
C SER A 261 17.02 11.70 -2.28
N ARG A 262 17.42 10.62 -2.97
CA ARG A 262 18.82 10.30 -3.30
C ARG A 262 19.22 10.79 -4.68
#